data_AF-A0A1H4AW80-F1
#
_entry.id   AF-A0A1H4AW80-F1
#
_cell.length_a   1.000
_cell.length_b   1.000
_cell.length_c   1.000
_cell.angle_alpha   90.00
_cell.angle_beta   90.00
_cell.angle_gamma   90.00
#
_symmetry.space_group_name_H-M   'P 1'
#
loop_
_entity.id
_entity.type
_entity.pdbx_description
1 polymer ?
#
loop_
_entity_poly.entity_id
_entity_poly.type
_entity_poly.pdbx_seq_one_letter_code
_entity_poly.pdbx_strand_id
1 'polypeptide(L)'
;MTSPVSIYAIAEMSRRAEAGNLKVRSELFRIGCNPASLSVLRQGVYLQMTYREQIVLVSPQEVLGVLRKIPRGTALPEVWERIFQHAHQLGKQQRLTYRGLMVVLFSFLAVLSFLISLKLF
;
A
#
# COMPACT_ATOMS: atom_id res chain seq x y z
N MET A 1 27.99 -2.53 6.64
CA MET A 1 27.81 -1.41 7.59
C MET A 1 26.57 -0.63 7.16
N THR A 2 25.43 -0.84 7.82
CA THR A 2 24.21 -0.04 7.61
C THR A 2 24.37 1.29 8.35
N SER A 3 24.34 2.40 7.61
CA SER A 3 24.53 3.75 8.17
C SER A 3 23.46 4.07 9.24
N PRO A 4 23.78 4.75 10.35
CA PRO A 4 22.84 5.08 11.42
C PRO A 4 21.57 5.81 10.96
N VAL A 5 21.64 6.54 9.83
CA VAL A 5 20.48 7.18 9.18
C VAL A 5 19.43 6.16 8.72
N SER A 6 19.88 5.02 8.20
CA SER A 6 18.99 3.95 7.73
C SER A 6 18.26 3.25 8.90
N ILE A 7 18.91 3.11 10.05
CA ILE A 7 18.30 2.51 11.25
C ILE A 7 17.20 3.44 11.80
N TYR A 8 17.48 4.75 11.89
CA TYR A 8 16.49 5.72 12.34
C TYR A 8 15.28 5.79 11.40
N ALA A 9 15.51 5.78 10.08
CA ALA A 9 14.43 5.75 9.10
C ALA A 9 13.55 4.50 9.23
N ILE A 10 14.16 3.32 9.41
CA ILE A 10 13.43 2.05 9.62
C ILE A 10 12.63 2.10 10.93
N ALA A 11 13.23 2.59 12.01
CA ALA A 11 12.54 2.72 13.31
C ALA A 11 11.34 3.68 13.23
N GLU A 12 11.51 4.84 12.59
CA GLU A 12 10.43 5.81 12.41
C GLU A 12 9.32 5.28 11.49
N MET A 13 9.66 4.54 10.43
CA MET A 13 8.69 3.86 9.58
C MET A 13 7.88 2.81 10.37
N SER A 14 8.54 2.03 11.22
CA SER A 14 7.89 1.06 12.09
C SER A 14 6.94 1.74 13.09
N ARG A 15 7.40 2.82 13.74
CA ARG A 15 6.59 3.62 14.67
C ARG A 15 5.33 4.18 14.01
N ARG A 16 5.46 4.71 12.79
CA ARG A 16 4.32 5.23 12.01
C ARG A 16 3.36 4.12 11.61
N ALA A 17 3.87 2.95 11.23
CA ALA A 17 3.04 1.80 10.90
C ALA A 17 2.24 1.31 12.12
N GLU A 18 2.85 1.33 13.31
CA GLU A 18 2.17 0.99 14.56
C GLU A 18 1.05 1.97 14.90
N ALA A 19 1.33 3.28 14.84
CA ALA A 19 0.31 4.30 15.01
C ALA A 19 -0.81 4.18 13.96
N GLY A 20 -0.45 3.80 12.73
CA GLY A 20 -1.41 3.51 11.65
C GLY A 20 -2.31 2.32 11.97
N ASN A 21 -1.74 1.22 12.46
CA ASN A 21 -2.48 0.01 12.85
C ASN A 21 -3.54 0.33 13.93
N LEU A 22 -3.14 1.04 14.99
CA LEU A 22 -4.05 1.44 16.06
C LEU A 22 -5.21 2.29 15.55
N LYS A 23 -4.92 3.25 14.66
CA LYS A 23 -5.96 4.07 14.03
C LYS A 23 -6.90 3.26 13.16
N VAL A 24 -6.40 2.30 12.37
CA VAL A 24 -7.24 1.42 11.55
C VAL A 24 -8.19 0.63 12.44
N ARG A 25 -7.69 0.02 13.52
CA ARG A 25 -8.53 -0.72 14.47
C ARG A 25 -9.58 0.17 15.13
N SER A 26 -9.21 1.40 15.49
CA SER A 26 -10.16 2.39 16.03
C SER A 26 -11.25 2.76 15.03
N GLU A 27 -10.92 2.94 13.75
CA GLU A 27 -11.90 3.26 12.71
C GLU A 27 -12.83 2.08 12.40
N LEU A 28 -12.30 0.86 12.36
CA LEU A 28 -13.12 -0.35 12.22
C LEU A 28 -14.10 -0.49 13.40
N PHE A 29 -13.64 -0.21 14.61
CA PHE A 29 -14.52 -0.19 15.79
C PHE A 29 -15.58 0.90 15.68
N ARG A 30 -15.23 2.13 15.25
CA ARG A 30 -16.18 3.23 15.00
C ARG A 30 -17.29 2.82 14.03
N ILE A 31 -16.95 2.06 12.99
CA ILE A 31 -17.92 1.59 11.98
C ILE A 31 -18.83 0.49 12.54
N GLY A 32 -18.37 -0.26 13.55
CA GLY A 32 -19.09 -1.39 14.14
C GLY A 32 -18.58 -2.75 13.65
N CYS A 33 -17.38 -2.82 13.09
CA CYS A 33 -16.80 -4.08 12.63
C CYS A 33 -16.32 -4.94 13.82
N ASN A 34 -16.73 -6.21 13.84
CA ASN A 34 -16.28 -7.16 14.85
C ASN A 34 -14.85 -7.67 14.52
N PRO A 35 -13.87 -7.52 15.45
CA PRO A 35 -12.51 -8.02 15.25
C PRO A 35 -12.41 -9.55 15.13
N ALA A 36 -13.41 -10.32 15.59
CA ALA A 36 -13.44 -11.77 15.39
C ALA A 36 -13.72 -12.16 13.94
N SER A 37 -14.39 -11.29 13.18
CA SER A 37 -14.74 -11.54 11.79
C SER A 37 -13.72 -10.95 10.80
N LEU A 38 -13.11 -9.82 11.15
CA LEU A 38 -12.07 -9.15 10.36
C LEU A 38 -10.79 -9.01 11.20
N SER A 39 -9.81 -9.84 10.89
CA SER A 39 -8.50 -9.79 11.52
C SER A 39 -7.60 -8.73 10.87
N VAL A 40 -6.88 -7.98 11.68
CA VAL A 40 -5.90 -6.97 11.25
C VAL A 40 -4.60 -7.22 11.99
N LEU A 41 -3.59 -7.67 11.25
CA LEU A 41 -2.26 -7.98 11.75
C LEU A 41 -1.22 -7.05 11.11
N ARG A 42 -0.26 -6.59 11.89
CA ARG A 42 0.86 -5.81 11.35
C ARG A 42 1.90 -6.76 10.75
N GLN A 43 2.30 -6.49 9.52
CA GLN A 43 3.40 -7.19 8.86
C GLN A 43 4.42 -6.16 8.34
N GLY A 44 5.44 -5.90 9.16
CA GLY A 44 6.40 -4.82 8.90
C GLY A 44 5.71 -3.46 8.90
N VAL A 45 5.78 -2.75 7.77
CA VAL A 45 5.14 -1.43 7.56
C VAL A 45 3.72 -1.53 6.99
N TYR A 46 3.27 -2.73 6.65
CA TYR A 46 1.96 -3.00 6.07
C TYR A 46 1.00 -3.61 7.09
N LEU A 47 -0.28 -3.62 6.74
CA LEU A 47 -1.32 -4.37 7.41
C LEU A 47 -1.71 -5.56 6.56
N GLN A 48 -1.66 -6.73 7.16
CA GLN A 48 -2.35 -7.91 6.67
C GLN A 48 -3.77 -7.88 7.23
N MET A 49 -4.75 -7.70 6.36
CA MET A 49 -6.16 -7.78 6.72
C MET A 49 -6.73 -9.09 6.19
N THR A 50 -7.49 -9.80 7.04
CA THR A 50 -8.07 -11.09 6.71
C THR A 50 -9.56 -11.10 7.06
N TYR A 51 -10.37 -11.41 6.06
CA TYR A 51 -11.82 -11.60 6.21
C TYR A 51 -12.20 -12.89 5.49
N ARG A 52 -12.76 -13.85 6.23
CA ARG A 52 -12.96 -15.23 5.75
C ARG A 52 -11.62 -15.79 5.24
N GLU A 53 -11.57 -16.33 4.03
CA GLU A 53 -10.37 -16.89 3.39
C GLU A 53 -9.61 -15.86 2.53
N GLN A 54 -10.04 -14.60 2.53
CA GLN A 54 -9.41 -13.55 1.72
C GLN A 54 -8.41 -12.76 2.54
N ILE A 55 -7.23 -12.57 1.97
CA ILE A 55 -6.11 -11.85 2.60
C ILE A 55 -5.69 -10.70 1.69
N VAL A 56 -5.52 -9.53 2.28
CA VAL A 56 -4.99 -8.35 1.59
C VAL A 56 -3.84 -7.77 2.41
N LEU A 57 -2.75 -7.43 1.72
CA LEU A 57 -1.65 -6.66 2.27
C LEU A 57 -1.75 -5.22 1.76
N VAL A 58 -1.89 -4.25 2.65
CA VAL A 58 -2.17 -2.85 2.31
C VAL A 58 -1.53 -1.91 3.32
N SER A 59 -1.21 -0.68 2.91
CA SER A 59 -0.64 0.29 3.85
C SER A 59 -1.70 0.79 4.84
N PRO A 60 -1.34 1.10 6.10
CA PRO A 60 -2.28 1.67 7.06
C PRO A 60 -2.95 2.96 6.57
N GLN A 61 -2.22 3.79 5.82
CA GLN A 61 -2.71 5.09 5.35
C GLN A 61 -3.80 4.95 4.29
N GLU A 62 -3.64 4.01 3.36
CA GLU A 62 -4.65 3.72 2.32
C GLU A 62 -5.94 3.20 2.95
N VAL A 63 -5.83 2.24 3.88
CA VAL A 63 -7.00 1.71 4.60
C VAL A 63 -7.71 2.83 5.37
N LEU A 64 -6.98 3.69 6.07
CA LEU A 64 -7.57 4.84 6.76
C LEU A 64 -8.31 5.79 5.81
N GLY A 65 -7.76 6.01 4.61
CA GLY A 65 -8.40 6.82 3.56
C GLY A 65 -9.75 6.25 3.11
N VAL A 66 -9.88 4.92 3.08
CA VAL A 66 -11.14 4.22 2.78
C VAL A 66 -12.09 4.28 3.97
N LEU A 67 -11.64 3.84 5.15
CA LEU A 67 -12.49 3.69 6.34
C LEU A 67 -13.13 5.00 6.80
N ARG A 68 -12.42 6.13 6.70
CA ARG A 68 -12.96 7.45 7.07
C ARG A 68 -14.17 7.87 6.24
N LYS A 69 -14.32 7.33 5.04
CA LYS A 69 -15.45 7.62 4.13
C LYS A 69 -16.64 6.70 4.36
N ILE A 70 -16.50 5.70 5.22
CA ILE A 70 -17.54 4.71 5.51
C ILE A 70 -18.37 5.18 6.73
N PRO A 71 -19.72 5.25 6.59
CA PRO A 71 -20.59 5.63 7.70
C PRO A 71 -20.61 4.57 8.80
N ARG A 72 -21.12 4.93 9.98
CA ARG A 72 -21.29 3.98 11.08
C ARG A 72 -22.43 3.01 10.76
N GLY A 73 -22.31 1.76 11.20
CA GLY A 73 -23.34 0.73 10.98
C GLY A 73 -23.30 0.09 9.59
N THR A 74 -22.31 0.41 8.75
CA THR A 74 -22.11 -0.30 7.48
C THR A 74 -21.79 -1.77 7.72
N ALA A 75 -22.43 -2.65 6.96
CA ALA A 75 -22.25 -4.09 7.09
C ALA A 75 -20.80 -4.49 6.76
N LEU A 76 -20.24 -5.42 7.55
CA LEU A 76 -18.85 -5.86 7.39
C LEU A 76 -18.47 -6.32 5.97
N PRO A 77 -19.31 -7.06 5.21
CA PRO A 77 -19.00 -7.42 3.83
C PRO A 77 -18.80 -6.21 2.92
N GLU A 78 -19.58 -5.14 3.10
CA GLU A 78 -19.46 -3.91 2.31
C GLU A 78 -18.19 -3.13 2.67
N VAL A 79 -17.84 -3.08 3.95
CA VAL A 79 -16.57 -2.50 4.42
C VAL A 79 -15.40 -3.24 3.78
N TRP A 80 -15.44 -4.57 3.82
CA TRP A 80 -14.42 -5.42 3.22
C TRP A 80 -14.30 -5.21 1.72
N GLU A 81 -15.43 -5.23 0.99
CA GLU A 81 -15.43 -5.05 -0.47
C GLU A 81 -14.78 -3.73 -0.87
N ARG A 82 -15.05 -2.64 -0.15
CA ARG A 82 -14.43 -1.34 -0.42
C ARG A 82 -12.92 -1.36 -0.20
N ILE A 83 -12.44 -2.01 0.87
CA ILE A 83 -11.00 -2.16 1.13
C ILE A 83 -10.35 -3.04 0.06
N PHE A 84 -10.98 -4.16 -0.27
CA PHE A 84 -10.49 -5.13 -1.24
C PHE A 84 -10.38 -4.52 -2.64
N GLN A 85 -11.44 -3.85 -3.10
CA GLN A 85 -11.43 -3.14 -4.39
C GLN A 85 -10.37 -2.04 -4.44
N HIS A 86 -10.23 -1.25 -3.37
CA HIS A 86 -9.24 -0.18 -3.34
C HIS A 86 -7.81 -0.73 -3.40
N ALA A 87 -7.50 -1.78 -2.63
CA ALA A 87 -6.20 -2.44 -2.67
C ALA A 87 -5.90 -3.03 -4.07
N HIS A 88 -6.91 -3.61 -4.71
CA HIS A 88 -6.75 -4.19 -6.05
C HIS A 88 -6.54 -3.13 -7.14
N GLN A 89 -7.21 -1.97 -7.03
CA GLN A 89 -7.02 -0.83 -7.93
C GLN A 89 -5.61 -0.25 -7.80
N LEU A 90 -5.10 -0.09 -6.57
CA LEU A 90 -3.73 0.37 -6.33
C LEU A 90 -2.69 -0.57 -6.94
N GLY A 91 -2.89 -1.89 -6.78
CA GLY A 91 -2.02 -2.89 -7.41
C GLY A 91 -2.01 -2.80 -8.94
N LYS A 92 -3.15 -2.51 -9.57
CA LYS A 92 -3.22 -2.29 -11.03
C LYS A 92 -2.55 -0.98 -11.45
N GLN A 93 -2.76 0.11 -10.71
CA GLN A 93 -2.18 1.42 -11.02
C GLN A 93 -0.65 1.40 -10.91
N GLN A 94 -0.10 0.81 -9.85
CA GLN A 94 1.37 0.66 -9.70
C GLN A 94 1.99 -0.14 -10.85
N ARG A 95 1.33 -1.23 -11.30
CA ARG A 95 1.80 -2.02 -12.45
C ARG A 95 1.84 -1.20 -13.74
N LEU A 96 0.83 -0.36 -13.97
CA LEU A 96 0.78 0.50 -15.16
C LEU A 96 1.87 1.58 -15.12
N THR A 97 2.08 2.23 -13.97
CA THR A 97 3.14 3.24 -13.81
C THR A 97 4.53 2.62 -14.02
N TYR A 98 4.79 1.43 -13.46
CA TYR A 98 6.07 0.74 -13.63
C TYR A 98 6.35 0.38 -15.10
N ARG A 99 5.34 -0.13 -15.82
CA ARG A 99 5.46 -0.41 -17.25
C ARG A 99 5.73 0.84 -18.07
N GLY A 100 5.00 1.93 -17.81
CA GLY A 100 5.24 3.21 -18.49
C GLY A 100 6.65 3.74 -18.26
N LEU A 101 7.14 3.68 -17.02
CA LEU A 101 8.48 4.14 -16.68
C LEU A 101 9.57 3.31 -17.36
N MET A 102 9.40 1.99 -17.45
CA MET A 102 10.33 1.12 -18.18
C MET A 102 10.39 1.48 -19.67
N VAL A 103 9.25 1.72 -20.33
CA VAL A 103 9.24 2.11 -21.76
C VAL A 103 9.99 3.42 -21.98
N VAL A 104 9.76 4.43 -21.13
CA VAL A 104 10.47 5.72 -21.22
C VAL A 104 11.97 5.51 -21.03
N LEU A 105 12.37 4.67 -20.07
CA LEU A 105 13.78 4.40 -19.80
C LEU A 105 14.48 3.69 -20.98
N PHE A 106 13.82 2.70 -21.58
CA PHE A 106 14.33 2.00 -22.76
C PHE A 106 14.46 2.93 -23.97
N SER A 107 13.46 3.78 -24.23
CA SER A 107 13.53 4.77 -25.31
C SER A 107 14.66 5.76 -25.09
N PHE A 108 14.86 6.24 -23.86
CA PHE A 108 15.97 7.13 -23.52
C PHE A 108 17.34 6.48 -23.76
N LEU A 109 17.51 5.22 -23.31
CA LEU A 109 18.74 4.46 -23.52
C LEU A 109 19.02 4.21 -25.01
N ALA A 110 18.00 3.91 -25.81
CA ALA A 110 18.13 3.72 -27.25
C ALA A 110 18.60 5.00 -27.94
N VAL A 111 17.99 6.15 -27.64
CA VAL A 111 18.41 7.46 -28.17
C VAL A 111 19.85 7.78 -27.75
N LEU A 112 20.20 7.53 -26.49
CA LEU A 112 21.55 7.76 -25.99
C LEU A 112 22.58 6.91 -26.74
N SER A 113 22.29 5.61 -26.95
CA SER A 113 23.16 4.72 -27.73
C SER A 113 23.33 5.17 -29.18
N PHE A 114 22.25 5.65 -29.81
CA PHE A 114 22.31 6.16 -31.18
C PHE A 114 23.19 7.40 -31.29
N LEU A 115 23.05 8.35 -30.35
CA LEU A 115 23.88 9.56 -30.30
C LEU A 115 25.35 9.25 -30.05
N ILE A 116 25.66 8.25 -29.23
CA ILE A 116 27.03 7.79 -28.98
C ILE A 116 27.62 7.20 -30.27
N SER A 117 26.89 6.30 -30.94
CA SER A 117 27.32 5.70 -32.22
C SER A 117 27.54 6.75 -33.31
N LEU A 118 26.71 7.80 -33.35
CA LEU A 118 26.83 8.88 -34.33
C LEU A 118 28.06 9.78 -34.10
N LYS A 119 28.54 9.91 -32.85
CA LYS A 119 29.75 10.68 -32.51
C LYS A 119 31.05 9.90 -32.65
N LEU A 120 30.97 8.57 -32.75
CA LEU A 120 32.10 7.67 -32.95
C LEU A 120 32.44 7.43 -34.43
N PHE A 121 31.63 7.97 -35.33
CA PHE A 121 31.80 7.97 -36.78
C PHE A 121 32.08 9.39 -37.27
#